data_AF-A0A967TZG0-F1
#
_entry.id   AF-A0A967TZG0-F1
#
_cell.length_a   1.000
_cell.length_b   1.000
_cell.length_c   1.000
_cell.angle_alpha   90.00
_cell.angle_beta   90.00
_cell.angle_gamma   90.00
#
_symmetry.space_group_name_H-M   'P 1'
#
loop_
_entity.id
_entity.type
_entity.pdbx_description
1 polymer ?
#
loop_
_entity_poly.entity_id
_entity_poly.type
_entity_poly.pdbx_seq_one_letter_code
_entity_poly.pdbx_strand_id
1 'polypeptide(L)'
;PLANPDGMYRADTTVSNPWRGNANGVDLNRDFPDRISDPINTPIGREPETQAMMALAAAHNFNLSANFHGGAQVANYPWDNGAPSGSYSACPDDAWFIDVATDYASTNNDLLNGGFTNGITNGCDWYAIFGGRQDWIYYWHGGRELTIELWNTKFPPGSVLPQRWANNRESFLSHMEQTFKGVRGIVSDVNSGNPLWAQIDVDGYAEVPVFTDPDVGDFHRMLLPGNYTLYVRAPHHYADTLYNVTVVDTGATRLNTALQKLPNNGIVGQVVLTDTSYHGGIKVHTQGKTAYT
;
A
#
# COMPACT_ATOMS: atom_id res chain seq x y z
N PRO A 1 16.14 5.60 -4.89
CA PRO A 1 16.85 4.33 -4.58
C PRO A 1 17.12 4.10 -3.08
N LEU A 2 17.47 5.14 -2.32
CA LEU A 2 17.82 5.03 -0.91
C LEU A 2 17.05 6.08 -0.09
N ALA A 3 16.20 5.62 0.82
CA ALA A 3 15.36 6.51 1.65
C ALA A 3 16.13 7.15 2.81
N ASN A 4 17.26 6.56 3.23
CA ASN A 4 18.10 7.03 4.33
C ASN A 4 19.57 7.19 3.87
N PRO A 5 19.90 8.21 3.07
CA PRO A 5 21.27 8.46 2.64
C PRO A 5 22.18 8.84 3.83
N ASP A 6 21.66 9.59 4.80
CA ASP A 6 22.46 10.09 5.93
C ASP A 6 22.92 8.95 6.86
N GLY A 7 22.06 7.94 7.08
CA GLY A 7 22.42 6.73 7.83
C GLY A 7 23.43 5.85 7.09
N MET A 8 23.41 5.85 5.75
CA MET A 8 24.32 5.04 4.91
C MET A 8 25.71 5.67 4.76
N TYR A 9 25.77 6.99 4.51
CA TYR A 9 26.98 7.73 4.11
C TYR A 9 27.44 8.71 5.20
N ARG A 10 27.53 8.24 6.45
CA ARG A 10 27.83 9.09 7.61
C ARG A 10 29.20 9.77 7.58
N ALA A 11 30.19 9.08 7.04
CA ALA A 11 31.57 9.56 7.05
C ALA A 11 31.89 10.38 5.80
N ASP A 12 31.61 9.82 4.63
CA ASP A 12 31.90 10.39 3.32
C ASP A 12 31.06 9.66 2.25
N THR A 13 31.52 9.65 1.00
CA THR A 13 30.86 8.98 -0.13
C THR A 13 31.03 7.45 -0.14
N THR A 14 31.60 6.85 0.91
CA THR A 14 31.78 5.41 1.05
C THR A 14 30.82 4.81 2.08
N VAL A 15 30.44 3.55 1.88
CA VAL A 15 29.62 2.80 2.85
C VAL A 15 30.54 2.28 3.97
N SER A 16 30.92 3.17 4.88
CA SER A 16 31.79 2.87 6.02
C SER A 16 31.01 3.05 7.33
N ASN A 17 30.85 1.95 8.08
CA ASN A 17 30.09 1.91 9.34
C ASN A 17 28.66 2.50 9.24
N PRO A 18 27.82 2.00 8.30
CA PRO A 18 26.45 2.46 8.15
C PRO A 18 25.61 2.17 9.39
N TRP A 19 24.66 3.05 9.66
CA TRP A 19 23.76 2.99 10.82
C TRP A 19 22.31 2.88 10.36
N ARG A 20 21.46 2.29 11.21
CA ARG A 20 20.05 2.00 10.87
C ARG A 20 19.19 3.25 10.77
N GLY A 21 19.26 4.11 11.78
CA GLY A 21 18.45 5.32 11.85
C GLY A 21 18.95 6.42 10.91
N ASN A 22 18.21 7.51 10.80
CA ASN A 22 18.61 8.68 10.04
C ASN A 22 19.64 9.55 10.81
N ALA A 23 19.90 10.78 10.34
CA ALA A 23 20.85 11.70 10.98
C ALA A 23 20.54 12.02 12.46
N ASN A 24 19.25 12.00 12.84
CA ASN A 24 18.80 12.21 14.22
C ASN A 24 18.75 10.92 15.05
N GLY A 25 19.14 9.78 14.46
CA GLY A 25 19.12 8.48 15.11
C GLY A 25 17.73 7.82 15.15
N VAL A 26 16.74 8.38 14.46
CA VAL A 26 15.36 7.86 14.41
C VAL A 26 15.26 6.69 13.45
N ASP A 27 14.53 5.65 13.83
CA ASP A 27 14.19 4.53 12.95
C ASP A 27 13.03 4.93 12.03
N LEU A 28 13.33 5.21 10.77
CA LEU A 28 12.32 5.66 9.79
C LEU A 28 11.20 4.65 9.58
N ASN A 29 11.43 3.34 9.82
CA ASN A 29 10.37 2.33 9.74
C ASN A 29 9.58 2.18 11.06
N ARG A 30 9.65 3.19 11.93
CA ARG A 30 8.81 3.39 13.13
C ARG A 30 8.23 4.80 13.19
N ASP A 31 8.43 5.59 12.14
CA ASP A 31 8.14 7.02 12.13
C ASP A 31 6.89 7.36 11.31
N PHE A 32 6.31 6.42 10.55
CA PHE A 32 5.05 6.67 9.84
C PHE A 32 3.86 6.69 10.82
N PRO A 33 2.75 7.40 10.49
CA PRO A 33 1.49 7.25 11.22
C PRO A 33 1.05 5.77 11.26
N ASP A 34 0.52 5.36 12.41
CA ASP A 34 0.17 3.97 12.69
C ASP A 34 -1.33 3.81 12.91
N ARG A 35 -1.96 2.85 12.23
CA ARG A 35 -3.44 2.74 12.20
C ARG A 35 -4.08 2.48 13.57
N ILE A 36 -3.29 2.10 14.59
CA ILE A 36 -3.78 1.76 15.94
C ILE A 36 -3.27 2.76 16.98
N SER A 37 -1.95 2.92 17.04
CA SER A 37 -1.26 3.65 18.12
C SER A 37 -1.05 5.14 17.81
N ASP A 38 -1.13 5.53 16.53
CA ASP A 38 -0.90 6.88 16.05
C ASP A 38 -1.79 7.18 14.82
N PRO A 39 -3.13 7.18 15.00
CA PRO A 39 -4.08 7.14 13.89
C PRO A 39 -4.23 8.49 13.15
N ILE A 40 -3.51 9.52 13.58
CA ILE A 40 -3.53 10.84 12.93
C ILE A 40 -2.51 10.83 11.78
N ASN A 41 -3.00 10.68 10.55
CA ASN A 41 -2.15 10.74 9.35
C ASN A 41 -1.68 12.16 9.04
N THR A 42 -0.60 12.58 9.72
CA THR A 42 0.00 13.90 9.58
C THR A 42 1.53 13.81 9.44
N PRO A 43 2.16 14.64 8.59
CA PRO A 43 3.61 14.75 8.51
C PRO A 43 4.22 15.53 9.68
N ILE A 44 3.39 16.20 10.50
CA ILE A 44 3.86 16.97 11.64
C ILE A 44 4.49 16.03 12.66
N GLY A 45 5.72 16.35 13.08
CA GLY A 45 6.47 15.56 14.06
C GLY A 45 7.21 14.36 13.48
N ARG A 46 7.21 14.17 12.16
CA ARG A 46 7.98 13.11 11.48
C ARG A 46 9.35 13.61 11.05
N GLU A 47 10.26 12.69 10.81
CA GLU A 47 11.57 12.99 10.22
C GLU A 47 11.44 13.45 8.75
N PRO A 48 12.37 14.27 8.25
CA PRO A 48 12.30 14.83 6.91
C PRO A 48 12.21 13.76 5.81
N GLU A 49 12.86 12.61 5.98
CA GLU A 49 12.77 11.49 5.04
C GLU A 49 11.36 10.88 5.01
N THR A 50 10.74 10.71 6.19
CA THR A 50 9.35 10.24 6.32
C THR A 50 8.39 11.25 5.69
N GLN A 51 8.53 12.54 5.99
CA GLN A 51 7.72 13.59 5.38
C GLN A 51 7.85 13.62 3.86
N ALA A 52 9.06 13.41 3.31
CA ALA A 52 9.29 13.34 1.88
C ALA A 52 8.55 12.14 1.24
N MET A 53 8.55 10.97 1.89
CA MET A 53 7.79 9.81 1.41
C MET A 53 6.27 10.02 1.54
N MET A 54 5.82 10.67 2.61
CA MET A 54 4.43 11.06 2.80
C MET A 54 3.95 12.01 1.70
N ALA A 55 4.75 13.03 1.38
CA ALA A 55 4.47 13.94 0.28
C ALA A 55 4.45 13.21 -1.08
N LEU A 56 5.39 12.28 -1.31
CA LEU A 56 5.45 11.50 -2.54
C LEU A 56 4.19 10.65 -2.74
N ALA A 57 3.73 9.94 -1.70
CA ALA A 57 2.51 9.12 -1.80
C ALA A 57 1.22 9.96 -1.86
N ALA A 58 1.25 11.21 -1.39
CA ALA A 58 0.14 12.14 -1.56
C ALA A 58 0.08 12.75 -2.97
N ALA A 59 1.23 12.87 -3.64
CA ALA A 59 1.35 13.41 -5.00
C ALA A 59 1.11 12.36 -6.10
N HIS A 60 1.15 11.07 -5.77
CA HIS A 60 1.02 9.98 -6.72
C HIS A 60 0.19 8.83 -6.16
N ASN A 61 -0.63 8.24 -7.04
CA ASN A 61 -1.50 7.12 -6.67
C ASN A 61 -0.80 5.78 -6.87
N PHE A 62 0.19 5.47 -6.02
CA PHE A 62 0.89 4.18 -6.09
C PHE A 62 -0.04 3.01 -5.79
N ASN A 63 -0.24 2.11 -6.75
CA ASN A 63 -1.08 0.93 -6.55
C ASN A 63 -0.30 -0.25 -5.93
N LEU A 64 0.98 -0.40 -6.31
CA LEU A 64 1.87 -1.46 -5.85
C LEU A 64 3.25 -0.89 -5.52
N SER A 65 3.86 -1.41 -4.47
CA SER A 65 5.20 -1.05 -4.02
C SER A 65 5.88 -2.20 -3.30
N ALA A 66 7.16 -2.06 -3.05
CA ALA A 66 7.94 -2.90 -2.15
C ALA A 66 9.00 -2.04 -1.47
N ASN A 67 9.25 -2.28 -0.19
CA ASN A 67 10.39 -1.70 0.52
C ASN A 67 11.42 -2.80 0.82
N PHE A 68 12.72 -2.49 0.67
CA PHE A 68 13.79 -3.48 0.73
C PHE A 68 14.62 -3.33 1.99
N HIS A 69 14.77 -4.45 2.69
CA HIS A 69 15.46 -4.55 3.95
C HIS A 69 16.55 -5.63 3.90
N GLY A 70 17.36 -5.68 4.96
CA GLY A 70 18.31 -6.75 5.19
C GLY A 70 18.41 -7.05 6.68
N GLY A 71 18.82 -8.28 6.98
CA GLY A 71 18.84 -8.86 8.33
C GLY A 71 18.11 -10.19 8.41
N ALA A 72 17.23 -10.47 7.44
CA ALA A 72 16.58 -11.77 7.24
C ALA A 72 16.46 -12.08 5.73
N GLN A 73 15.77 -13.17 5.40
CA GLN A 73 15.48 -13.62 4.05
C GLN A 73 14.02 -14.05 3.96
N VAL A 74 13.11 -13.11 3.72
CA VAL A 74 11.67 -13.36 3.75
C VAL A 74 10.89 -12.26 3.02
N ALA A 75 9.79 -12.61 2.36
CA ALA A 75 8.78 -11.65 1.94
C ALA A 75 7.75 -11.44 3.07
N ASN A 76 7.84 -10.29 3.73
CA ASN A 76 6.94 -9.87 4.80
C ASN A 76 5.74 -9.12 4.23
N TYR A 77 4.54 -9.44 4.71
CA TYR A 77 3.29 -8.81 4.28
C TYR A 77 2.41 -8.33 5.45
N PRO A 78 1.48 -7.39 5.20
CA PRO A 78 0.59 -6.85 6.23
C PRO A 78 -0.30 -7.88 6.95
N TRP A 79 -0.76 -7.58 8.15
CA TRP A 79 -0.36 -6.41 8.94
C TRP A 79 0.92 -6.67 9.73
N ASP A 80 1.70 -5.62 9.93
CA ASP A 80 2.86 -5.61 10.81
C ASP A 80 2.46 -5.49 12.31
N ASN A 81 1.20 -5.15 12.61
CA ASN A 81 0.65 -5.12 13.96
C ASN A 81 -0.87 -5.39 13.99
N GLY A 82 -1.45 -5.38 15.20
CA GLY A 82 -2.89 -5.53 15.43
C GLY A 82 -3.27 -6.79 16.20
N ALA A 83 -2.32 -7.70 16.38
CA ALA A 83 -2.35 -8.80 17.33
C ALA A 83 -1.15 -8.66 18.29
N PRO A 84 -1.06 -9.47 19.36
CA PRO A 84 0.18 -9.60 20.13
C PRO A 84 1.35 -9.96 19.20
N SER A 85 2.55 -9.43 19.48
CA SER A 85 3.75 -9.77 18.73
C SER A 85 3.99 -11.28 18.73
N GLY A 86 4.28 -11.87 17.58
CA GLY A 86 4.39 -13.32 17.42
C GLY A 86 3.03 -14.00 17.20
N SER A 87 2.03 -13.25 16.77
CA SER A 87 0.70 -13.78 16.42
C SER A 87 0.20 -13.15 15.14
N TYR A 88 -0.41 -13.99 14.31
CA TYR A 88 -0.97 -13.61 13.02
C TYR A 88 -1.97 -12.45 13.11
N SER A 89 -1.77 -11.43 12.26
CA SER A 89 -2.70 -10.31 12.10
C SER A 89 -3.15 -10.19 10.64
N ALA A 90 -4.27 -10.84 10.34
CA ALA A 90 -4.84 -10.86 9.00
C ALA A 90 -5.32 -9.48 8.57
N CYS A 91 -5.06 -9.12 7.31
CA CYS A 91 -5.63 -7.93 6.70
C CYS A 91 -6.82 -8.23 5.77
N PRO A 92 -7.61 -7.24 5.33
CA PRO A 92 -8.75 -7.51 4.44
C PRO A 92 -8.35 -8.19 3.12
N ASP A 93 -7.16 -7.88 2.60
CA ASP A 93 -6.56 -8.47 1.40
C ASP A 93 -5.58 -9.63 1.71
N ASP A 94 -5.73 -10.31 2.86
CA ASP A 94 -4.76 -11.31 3.34
C ASP A 94 -4.41 -12.37 2.30
N ALA A 95 -5.43 -12.96 1.67
CA ALA A 95 -5.23 -13.99 0.65
C ALA A 95 -4.44 -13.47 -0.56
N TRP A 96 -4.67 -12.22 -0.97
CA TRP A 96 -3.93 -11.59 -2.06
C TRP A 96 -2.47 -11.34 -1.67
N PHE A 97 -2.23 -10.86 -0.45
CA PHE A 97 -0.87 -10.63 0.04
C PHE A 97 -0.08 -11.93 0.19
N ILE A 98 -0.71 -13.00 0.69
CA ILE A 98 -0.11 -14.34 0.74
C ILE A 98 0.28 -14.81 -0.66
N ASP A 99 -0.63 -14.69 -1.64
CA ASP A 99 -0.38 -15.11 -3.02
C ASP A 99 0.80 -14.36 -3.64
N VAL A 100 0.81 -13.02 -3.53
CA VAL A 100 1.87 -12.18 -4.11
C VAL A 100 3.20 -12.34 -3.38
N ALA A 101 3.20 -12.46 -2.06
CA ALA A 101 4.42 -12.77 -1.30
C ALA A 101 4.96 -14.16 -1.67
N THR A 102 4.08 -15.14 -1.87
CA THR A 102 4.47 -16.49 -2.31
C THR A 102 5.06 -16.47 -3.71
N ASP A 103 4.48 -15.71 -4.64
CA ASP A 103 5.01 -15.53 -6.00
C ASP A 103 6.43 -14.94 -5.96
N TYR A 104 6.63 -13.88 -5.17
CA TYR A 104 7.95 -13.28 -4.95
C TYR A 104 8.95 -14.30 -4.39
N ALA A 105 8.57 -15.00 -3.32
CA ALA A 105 9.47 -15.94 -2.64
C ALA A 105 9.78 -17.16 -3.52
N SER A 106 8.79 -17.69 -4.25
CA SER A 106 8.94 -18.92 -5.05
C SER A 106 9.97 -18.83 -6.17
N THR A 107 10.22 -17.60 -6.65
CA THR A 107 11.21 -17.30 -7.69
C THR A 107 12.55 -16.86 -7.09
N ASN A 108 12.65 -16.76 -5.76
CA ASN A 108 13.85 -16.37 -5.02
C ASN A 108 14.34 -17.48 -4.09
N ASN A 109 15.36 -18.23 -4.53
CA ASN A 109 15.94 -19.32 -3.72
C ASN A 109 16.53 -18.83 -2.38
N ASP A 110 16.96 -17.57 -2.28
CA ASP A 110 17.50 -17.03 -1.04
C ASP A 110 16.39 -16.90 0.01
N LEU A 111 15.17 -16.49 -0.39
CA LEU A 111 14.00 -16.42 0.50
C LEU A 111 13.45 -17.81 0.86
N LEU A 112 13.35 -18.73 -0.10
CA LEU A 112 12.88 -20.11 0.16
C LEU A 112 13.74 -20.85 1.18
N ASN A 113 15.04 -20.57 1.21
CA ASN A 113 15.98 -21.16 2.15
C ASN A 113 16.24 -20.26 3.38
N GLY A 114 15.47 -19.18 3.55
CA GLY A 114 15.63 -18.18 4.60
C GLY A 114 15.13 -18.59 5.99
N GLY A 115 14.55 -19.80 6.12
CA GLY A 115 14.06 -20.33 7.40
C GLY A 115 12.59 -20.02 7.70
N PHE A 116 11.87 -19.39 6.78
CA PHE A 116 10.44 -19.13 6.87
C PHE A 116 9.67 -20.10 5.97
N THR A 117 8.53 -20.60 6.44
CA THR A 117 7.66 -21.49 5.64
C THR A 117 7.28 -20.79 4.34
N ASN A 118 7.60 -21.41 3.20
CA ASN A 118 7.42 -20.87 1.85
C ASN A 118 8.15 -19.53 1.58
N GLY A 119 9.10 -19.12 2.43
CA GLY A 119 9.84 -17.87 2.27
C GLY A 119 9.01 -16.60 2.51
N ILE A 120 7.87 -16.70 3.18
CA ILE A 120 6.96 -15.57 3.49
C ILE A 120 6.65 -15.48 4.98
N THR A 121 6.18 -14.32 5.44
CA THR A 121 5.68 -14.15 6.80
C THR A 121 4.67 -13.00 6.92
N ASN A 122 3.65 -13.15 7.76
CA ASN A 122 2.84 -12.03 8.22
C ASN A 122 3.69 -11.22 9.22
N GLY A 123 3.73 -9.89 9.09
CA GLY A 123 4.65 -9.09 9.89
C GLY A 123 4.43 -9.19 11.39
N CYS A 124 3.19 -9.12 11.84
CA CYS A 124 2.85 -9.26 13.26
C CYS A 124 3.17 -10.66 13.82
N ASP A 125 3.01 -11.71 12.98
CA ASP A 125 3.35 -13.10 13.33
C ASP A 125 4.86 -13.31 13.48
N TRP A 126 5.68 -12.59 12.71
CA TRP A 126 7.12 -12.58 12.90
C TRP A 126 7.50 -11.80 14.15
N TYR A 127 7.19 -10.49 14.18
CA TYR A 127 7.25 -9.64 15.36
C TYR A 127 6.53 -8.31 15.08
N ALA A 128 5.71 -7.86 16.04
CA ALA A 128 4.90 -6.66 15.82
C ALA A 128 5.76 -5.39 15.74
N ILE A 129 5.45 -4.52 14.78
CA ILE A 129 6.04 -3.19 14.64
C ILE A 129 4.95 -2.13 14.45
N PHE A 130 5.16 -0.92 14.95
CA PHE A 130 4.24 0.20 14.83
C PHE A 130 4.90 1.33 14.03
N GLY A 131 4.12 2.02 13.22
CA GLY A 131 4.60 3.14 12.40
C GLY A 131 5.50 2.72 11.22
N GLY A 132 5.26 1.53 10.69
CA GLY A 132 5.94 1.03 9.49
C GLY A 132 5.34 1.61 8.20
N ARG A 133 6.18 1.80 7.18
CA ARG A 133 5.72 2.34 5.87
C ARG A 133 4.75 1.40 5.16
N GLN A 134 4.95 0.09 5.29
CA GLN A 134 4.18 -0.95 4.61
C GLN A 134 2.68 -0.82 4.91
N ASP A 135 2.34 -0.88 6.20
CA ASP A 135 0.96 -0.77 6.67
C ASP A 135 0.38 0.62 6.42
N TRP A 136 1.21 1.67 6.49
CA TRP A 136 0.79 3.04 6.20
C TRP A 136 0.38 3.26 4.74
N ILE A 137 1.17 2.76 3.77
CA ILE A 137 0.84 2.79 2.34
C ILE A 137 -0.50 2.12 2.09
N TYR A 138 -0.69 0.94 2.70
CA TYR A 138 -1.89 0.15 2.48
C TYR A 138 -3.13 0.76 3.13
N TYR A 139 -3.01 1.23 4.37
CA TYR A 139 -4.15 1.79 5.08
C TYR A 139 -4.57 3.17 4.55
N TRP A 140 -3.65 4.11 4.34
CA TRP A 140 -4.02 5.49 3.97
C TRP A 140 -3.99 5.81 2.49
N HIS A 141 -3.16 5.15 1.70
CA HIS A 141 -2.97 5.49 0.28
C HIS A 141 -3.60 4.48 -0.68
N GLY A 142 -4.20 3.39 -0.17
CA GLY A 142 -4.81 2.34 -0.99
C GLY A 142 -3.80 1.55 -1.85
N GLY A 143 -2.50 1.82 -1.65
CA GLY A 143 -1.42 1.06 -2.27
C GLY A 143 -1.28 -0.31 -1.63
N ARG A 144 -0.45 -1.18 -2.21
CA ARG A 144 -0.08 -2.47 -1.61
C ARG A 144 1.42 -2.53 -1.54
N GLU A 145 1.97 -2.76 -0.35
CA GLU A 145 3.41 -2.84 -0.16
C GLU A 145 3.79 -4.17 0.49
N LEU A 146 4.84 -4.80 -0.05
CA LEU A 146 5.56 -5.85 0.66
C LEU A 146 6.84 -5.28 1.27
N THR A 147 7.24 -5.81 2.42
CA THR A 147 8.58 -5.61 2.98
C THR A 147 9.43 -6.81 2.60
N ILE A 148 10.46 -6.62 1.78
CA ILE A 148 11.31 -7.71 1.29
C ILE A 148 12.63 -7.68 2.05
N GLU A 149 12.84 -8.64 2.93
CA GLU A 149 14.12 -8.91 3.59
C GLU A 149 14.97 -9.74 2.63
N LEU A 150 15.97 -9.11 2.01
CA LEU A 150 16.70 -9.74 0.92
C LEU A 150 17.75 -10.74 1.41
N TRP A 151 18.52 -10.36 2.45
CA TRP A 151 19.71 -11.11 2.89
C TRP A 151 20.01 -10.92 4.38
N ASN A 152 20.59 -11.94 5.01
CA ASN A 152 21.06 -11.86 6.41
C ASN A 152 22.17 -10.81 6.61
N THR A 153 23.16 -10.79 5.71
CA THR A 153 24.23 -9.78 5.74
C THR A 153 23.73 -8.46 5.15
N LYS A 154 23.45 -7.50 6.03
CA LYS A 154 22.95 -6.16 5.72
C LYS A 154 23.86 -5.38 4.76
N PHE A 155 25.18 -5.49 4.95
CA PHE A 155 26.18 -4.75 4.16
C PHE A 155 27.20 -5.72 3.56
N PRO A 156 26.87 -6.37 2.43
CA PRO A 156 27.80 -7.27 1.76
C PRO A 156 28.91 -6.49 1.03
N PRO A 157 30.04 -7.15 0.68
CA PRO A 157 30.97 -6.58 -0.29
C PRO A 157 30.31 -6.43 -1.66
N GLY A 158 30.70 -5.39 -2.42
CA GLY A 158 30.13 -5.13 -3.75
C GLY A 158 30.28 -6.30 -4.76
N SER A 159 31.27 -7.17 -4.55
CA SER A 159 31.54 -8.33 -5.41
C SER A 159 30.41 -9.36 -5.48
N VAL A 160 29.51 -9.42 -4.48
CA VAL A 160 28.38 -10.37 -4.49
C VAL A 160 27.10 -9.77 -5.08
N LEU A 161 27.07 -8.47 -5.38
CA LEU A 161 25.88 -7.79 -5.89
C LEU A 161 25.38 -8.35 -7.24
N PRO A 162 26.24 -8.73 -8.21
CA PRO A 162 25.77 -9.33 -9.46
C PRO A 162 24.98 -10.63 -9.25
N GLN A 163 25.44 -11.49 -8.33
CA GLN A 163 24.73 -12.74 -8.01
C GLN A 163 23.43 -12.45 -7.25
N ARG A 164 23.44 -11.50 -6.30
CA ARG A 164 22.23 -11.10 -5.56
C ARG A 164 21.17 -10.51 -6.49
N TRP A 165 21.58 -9.73 -7.49
CA TRP A 165 20.67 -9.28 -8.55
C TRP A 165 20.13 -10.45 -9.36
N ALA A 166 20.99 -11.38 -9.82
CA ALA A 166 20.54 -12.54 -10.59
C ALA A 166 19.51 -13.38 -9.83
N ASN A 167 19.70 -13.57 -8.51
CA ASN A 167 18.78 -14.32 -7.65
C ASN A 167 17.43 -13.60 -7.45
N ASN A 168 17.41 -12.26 -7.44
CA ASN A 168 16.22 -11.48 -7.12
C ASN A 168 15.49 -10.92 -8.35
N ARG A 169 16.13 -10.95 -9.52
CA ARG A 169 15.63 -10.29 -10.73
C ARG A 169 14.24 -10.80 -11.12
N GLU A 170 14.05 -12.11 -11.13
CA GLU A 170 12.77 -12.70 -11.53
C GLU A 170 11.66 -12.32 -10.56
N SER A 171 11.90 -12.44 -9.26
CA SER A 171 10.93 -12.05 -8.21
C SER A 171 10.57 -10.58 -8.25
N PHE A 172 11.55 -9.72 -8.55
CA PHE A 172 11.30 -8.30 -8.72
C PHE A 172 10.40 -8.01 -9.93
N LEU A 173 10.61 -8.73 -11.05
CA LEU A 173 9.79 -8.60 -12.25
C LEU A 173 8.38 -9.15 -12.02
N SER A 174 8.25 -10.36 -11.45
CA SER A 174 6.96 -10.99 -11.17
C SER A 174 6.11 -10.15 -10.22
N HIS A 175 6.73 -9.51 -9.22
CA HIS A 175 6.05 -8.55 -8.36
C HIS A 175 5.48 -7.38 -9.15
N MET A 176 6.27 -6.75 -10.03
CA MET A 176 5.78 -5.65 -10.86
C MET A 176 4.65 -6.09 -11.80
N GLU A 177 4.66 -7.33 -12.28
CA GLU A 177 3.62 -7.88 -13.15
C GLU A 177 2.26 -8.02 -12.46
N GLN A 178 2.22 -8.07 -11.12
CA GLN A 178 0.96 -8.06 -10.36
C GLN A 178 0.13 -6.79 -10.64
N THR A 179 0.75 -5.68 -11.05
CA THR A 179 0.05 -4.44 -11.45
C THR A 179 -0.87 -4.62 -12.66
N PHE A 180 -0.70 -5.70 -13.42
CA PHE A 180 -1.54 -6.03 -14.58
C PHE A 180 -2.74 -6.90 -14.25
N LYS A 181 -2.95 -7.30 -12.99
CA LYS A 181 -4.03 -8.19 -12.55
C LYS A 181 -5.16 -7.44 -11.81
N GLY A 182 -6.27 -8.14 -11.55
CA GLY A 182 -7.42 -7.61 -10.80
C GLY A 182 -8.43 -6.85 -11.66
N VAL A 183 -8.93 -5.72 -11.15
CA VAL A 183 -9.85 -4.82 -11.86
C VAL A 183 -9.17 -3.47 -12.08
N ARG A 184 -9.34 -2.90 -13.27
CA ARG A 184 -8.91 -1.52 -13.54
C ARG A 184 -9.82 -0.85 -14.54
N GLY A 185 -9.96 0.45 -14.46
CA GLY A 185 -10.77 1.23 -15.39
C GLY A 185 -10.78 2.69 -15.02
N ILE A 186 -11.70 3.44 -15.63
CA ILE A 186 -11.83 4.89 -15.47
C ILE A 186 -13.16 5.20 -14.78
N VAL A 187 -13.13 6.15 -13.84
CA VAL A 187 -14.31 6.80 -13.27
C VAL A 187 -14.37 8.23 -13.79
N SER A 188 -15.50 8.60 -14.38
CA SER A 188 -15.72 9.92 -14.99
C SER A 188 -17.07 10.52 -14.59
N ASP A 189 -17.26 11.82 -14.81
CA ASP A 189 -18.57 12.45 -14.71
C ASP A 189 -19.41 12.15 -15.96
N VAL A 190 -20.66 11.73 -15.78
CA VAL A 190 -21.57 11.32 -16.87
C VAL A 190 -21.76 12.42 -17.91
N ASN A 191 -21.81 13.69 -17.49
CA ASN A 191 -22.19 14.79 -18.36
C ASN A 191 -21.01 15.40 -19.10
N SER A 192 -19.91 15.64 -18.39
CA SER A 192 -18.71 16.29 -18.91
C SER A 192 -17.70 15.30 -19.48
N GLY A 193 -17.74 14.02 -19.07
CA GLY A 193 -16.72 13.03 -19.37
C GLY A 193 -15.40 13.27 -18.66
N ASN A 194 -15.31 14.27 -17.78
CA ASN A 194 -14.09 14.58 -17.04
C ASN A 194 -13.76 13.46 -16.05
N PRO A 195 -12.47 13.18 -15.81
CA PRO A 195 -12.04 12.24 -14.78
C PRO A 195 -12.50 12.69 -13.40
N LEU A 196 -12.82 11.73 -12.53
CA LEU A 196 -13.20 11.98 -11.16
C LEU A 196 -12.16 11.44 -10.20
N TRP A 197 -11.90 12.18 -9.12
CA TRP A 197 -11.34 11.60 -7.90
C TRP A 197 -12.42 10.80 -7.18
N ALA A 198 -12.28 9.48 -7.21
CA ALA A 198 -13.25 8.52 -6.75
C ALA A 198 -12.59 7.47 -5.86
N GLN A 199 -13.35 7.02 -4.87
CA GLN A 199 -13.02 5.90 -3.99
C GLN A 199 -13.71 4.64 -4.52
N ILE A 200 -12.97 3.53 -4.57
CA ILE A 200 -13.45 2.20 -4.94
C ILE A 200 -13.27 1.27 -3.74
N ASP A 201 -14.37 0.78 -3.21
CA ASP A 201 -14.41 -0.22 -2.15
C ASP A 201 -14.83 -1.57 -2.72
N VAL A 202 -14.33 -2.66 -2.12
CA VAL A 202 -14.75 -4.03 -2.43
C VAL A 202 -15.62 -4.52 -1.29
N ASP A 203 -16.78 -5.08 -1.60
CA ASP A 203 -17.65 -5.66 -0.59
C ASP A 203 -16.90 -6.75 0.22
N GLY A 204 -17.01 -6.66 1.55
CA GLY A 204 -16.26 -7.51 2.49
C GLY A 204 -14.82 -7.07 2.82
N TYR A 205 -14.25 -6.07 2.15
CA TYR A 205 -12.88 -5.59 2.38
C TYR A 205 -12.90 -4.26 3.13
N ALA A 206 -13.01 -4.32 4.45
CA ALA A 206 -13.21 -3.14 5.29
C ALA A 206 -11.99 -2.21 5.33
N GLU A 207 -12.22 -0.90 5.23
CA GLU A 207 -11.27 0.19 5.52
C GLU A 207 -10.02 0.29 4.63
N VAL A 208 -9.98 -0.42 3.49
CA VAL A 208 -8.84 -0.43 2.55
C VAL A 208 -9.25 -0.14 1.10
N PRO A 209 -9.89 1.02 0.82
CA PRO A 209 -10.27 1.39 -0.54
C PRO A 209 -9.05 1.64 -1.43
N VAL A 210 -9.28 1.67 -2.74
CA VAL A 210 -8.35 2.29 -3.71
C VAL A 210 -8.96 3.57 -4.26
N PHE A 211 -8.12 4.45 -4.79
CA PHE A 211 -8.54 5.75 -5.32
C PHE A 211 -8.16 5.88 -6.79
N THR A 212 -8.95 6.65 -7.53
CA THR A 212 -8.59 7.04 -8.89
C THR A 212 -7.56 8.17 -8.90
N ASP A 213 -6.72 8.19 -9.93
CA ASP A 213 -5.93 9.38 -10.27
C ASP A 213 -6.88 10.49 -10.79
N PRO A 214 -6.91 11.68 -10.17
CA PRO A 214 -7.80 12.76 -10.63
C PRO A 214 -7.47 13.31 -12.02
N ASP A 215 -6.24 13.15 -12.51
CA ASP A 215 -5.82 13.70 -13.80
C ASP A 215 -6.36 12.88 -14.98
N VAL A 216 -6.60 11.58 -14.77
CA VAL A 216 -7.02 10.63 -15.82
C VAL A 216 -8.21 9.75 -15.43
N GLY A 217 -8.61 9.76 -14.17
CA GLY A 217 -9.76 9.04 -13.61
C GLY A 217 -9.53 7.55 -13.44
N ASP A 218 -8.31 7.05 -13.64
CA ASP A 218 -8.05 5.61 -13.64
C ASP A 218 -7.84 5.05 -12.23
N PHE A 219 -8.28 3.81 -12.01
CA PHE A 219 -8.02 3.06 -10.78
C PHE A 219 -7.47 1.68 -11.09
N HIS A 220 -6.74 1.13 -10.13
CA HIS A 220 -6.25 -0.24 -10.16
C HIS A 220 -6.54 -0.91 -8.82
N ARG A 221 -7.37 -1.95 -8.86
CA ARG A 221 -7.72 -2.80 -7.72
C ARG A 221 -7.24 -4.22 -7.98
N MET A 222 -6.02 -4.53 -7.54
CA MET A 222 -5.48 -5.88 -7.62
C MET A 222 -6.30 -6.80 -6.70
N LEU A 223 -6.76 -7.92 -7.24
CA LEU A 223 -7.61 -8.91 -6.60
C LEU A 223 -7.25 -10.29 -7.16
N LEU A 224 -7.48 -11.33 -6.36
CA LEU A 224 -7.42 -12.71 -6.85
C LEU A 224 -8.60 -13.00 -7.80
N PRO A 225 -8.51 -14.07 -8.61
CA PRO A 225 -9.63 -14.51 -9.44
C PRO A 225 -10.87 -14.79 -8.59
N GLY A 226 -12.02 -14.29 -9.05
CA GLY A 226 -13.24 -14.34 -8.26
C GLY A 226 -14.34 -13.46 -8.82
N ASN A 227 -15.44 -13.34 -8.08
CA ASN A 227 -16.55 -12.46 -8.43
C ASN A 227 -16.80 -11.48 -7.27
N TYR A 228 -16.87 -10.19 -7.59
CA TYR A 228 -16.88 -9.12 -6.60
C TYR A 228 -18.03 -8.15 -6.83
N THR A 229 -18.43 -7.47 -5.74
CA THR A 229 -19.24 -6.25 -5.80
C THR A 229 -18.36 -5.08 -5.45
N LEU A 230 -18.34 -4.05 -6.29
CA LEU A 230 -17.57 -2.82 -6.07
C LEU A 230 -18.50 -1.64 -5.78
N TYR A 231 -18.15 -0.82 -4.80
CA TYR A 231 -18.82 0.45 -4.52
C TYR A 231 -17.95 1.60 -5.00
N VAL A 232 -18.50 2.47 -5.85
CA VAL A 232 -17.78 3.60 -6.44
C VAL A 232 -18.40 4.90 -5.96
N ARG A 233 -17.58 5.78 -5.37
CA ARG A 233 -18.02 7.02 -4.74
C ARG A 233 -17.12 8.17 -5.15
N ALA A 234 -17.69 9.32 -5.48
CA ALA A 234 -16.93 10.55 -5.69
C ALA A 234 -17.64 11.73 -4.98
N PRO A 235 -16.91 12.73 -4.49
CA PRO A 235 -17.51 13.92 -3.89
C PRO A 235 -18.52 14.57 -4.83
N HIS A 236 -19.69 14.95 -4.30
CA HIS A 236 -20.79 15.60 -5.03
C HIS A 236 -21.40 14.78 -6.20
N HIS A 237 -21.25 13.46 -6.23
CA HIS A 237 -21.88 12.58 -7.21
C HIS A 237 -22.74 11.51 -6.53
N TYR A 238 -23.75 11.00 -7.23
CA TYR A 238 -24.43 9.77 -6.81
C TYR A 238 -23.44 8.60 -6.87
N ALA A 239 -23.42 7.78 -5.82
CA ALA A 239 -22.62 6.57 -5.77
C ALA A 239 -23.16 5.51 -6.74
N ASP A 240 -22.28 4.64 -7.21
CA ASP A 240 -22.61 3.50 -8.07
C ASP A 240 -22.20 2.18 -7.40
N THR A 241 -22.88 1.10 -7.77
CA THR A 241 -22.57 -0.26 -7.32
C THR A 241 -22.43 -1.18 -8.52
N LEU A 242 -21.23 -1.71 -8.71
CA LEU A 242 -20.89 -2.60 -9.80
C LEU A 242 -20.99 -4.04 -9.30
N TYR A 243 -22.09 -4.69 -9.65
CA TYR A 243 -22.35 -6.09 -9.29
C TYR A 243 -21.68 -7.06 -10.26
N ASN A 244 -21.38 -8.25 -9.76
CA ASN A 244 -20.88 -9.37 -10.55
C ASN A 244 -19.62 -9.06 -11.37
N VAL A 245 -18.68 -8.33 -10.78
CA VAL A 245 -17.38 -8.03 -11.38
C VAL A 245 -16.50 -9.26 -11.31
N THR A 246 -16.42 -9.98 -12.43
CA THR A 246 -15.55 -11.16 -12.57
C THR A 246 -14.09 -10.71 -12.74
N VAL A 247 -13.23 -11.15 -11.84
CA VAL A 247 -11.77 -11.07 -11.96
C VAL A 247 -11.24 -12.39 -12.49
N VAL A 248 -10.44 -12.32 -13.55
CA VAL A 248 -9.78 -13.47 -14.17
C VAL A 248 -8.33 -13.58 -13.72
N ASP A 249 -7.75 -14.76 -13.91
CA ASP A 249 -6.34 -15.03 -13.58
C ASP A 249 -5.36 -14.41 -14.60
N THR A 250 -5.80 -14.29 -15.86
CA THR A 250 -4.98 -13.79 -16.96
C THR A 250 -5.18 -12.30 -17.21
N GLY A 251 -4.56 -11.48 -16.36
CA GLY A 251 -4.55 -10.02 -16.47
C GLY A 251 -5.71 -9.35 -15.74
N ALA A 252 -6.09 -8.15 -16.17
CA ALA A 252 -7.07 -7.34 -15.46
C ALA A 252 -8.38 -7.15 -16.22
N THR A 253 -9.48 -7.29 -15.49
CA THR A 253 -10.83 -6.95 -15.94
C THR A 253 -10.95 -5.45 -16.12
N ARG A 254 -11.30 -5.01 -17.33
CA ARG A 254 -11.52 -3.61 -17.67
C ARG A 254 -12.94 -3.18 -17.30
N LEU A 255 -13.07 -2.19 -16.43
CA LEU A 255 -14.37 -1.73 -15.94
C LEU A 255 -14.41 -0.22 -15.75
N ASN A 256 -14.94 0.49 -16.74
CA ASN A 256 -15.19 1.92 -16.64
C ASN A 256 -16.59 2.17 -16.07
N THR A 257 -16.75 3.22 -15.28
CA THR A 257 -18.06 3.73 -14.86
C THR A 257 -18.08 5.25 -14.95
N ALA A 258 -19.28 5.82 -15.00
CA ALA A 258 -19.47 7.25 -14.96
C ALA A 258 -20.51 7.59 -13.89
N LEU A 259 -20.22 8.59 -13.05
CA LEU A 259 -21.09 9.00 -11.96
C LEU A 259 -21.86 10.27 -12.33
N GLN A 260 -23.13 10.33 -11.93
CA GLN A 260 -23.97 11.50 -12.14
C GLN A 260 -23.76 12.52 -11.02
N LYS A 261 -23.37 13.75 -11.39
CA LYS A 261 -23.26 14.87 -10.44
C LYS A 261 -24.60 15.17 -9.75
N LEU A 262 -24.55 15.44 -8.45
CA LEU A 262 -25.69 15.89 -7.64
C LEU A 262 -26.15 17.29 -8.08
N PRO A 263 -27.46 17.63 -8.00
CA PRO A 263 -27.95 18.97 -8.28
C PRO A 263 -27.40 20.03 -7.31
N ASN A 264 -26.96 21.19 -7.82
CA ASN A 264 -26.37 22.30 -7.04
C ASN A 264 -27.26 22.86 -5.91
N ASN A 265 -28.58 22.62 -5.93
CA ASN A 265 -29.56 23.14 -4.96
C ASN A 265 -30.24 22.05 -4.11
N GLY A 266 -29.72 20.82 -4.12
CA GLY A 266 -30.25 19.75 -3.30
C GLY A 266 -29.51 19.65 -1.97
N ILE A 267 -30.01 20.31 -0.92
CA ILE A 267 -29.96 19.65 0.39
C ILE A 267 -30.89 18.45 0.27
N VAL A 268 -30.37 17.34 -0.25
CA VAL A 268 -30.96 16.03 -0.10
C VAL A 268 -30.29 15.45 1.14
N GLY A 269 -31.06 14.93 2.09
CA GLY A 269 -30.57 14.38 3.36
C GLY A 269 -29.71 13.11 3.22
N GLN A 270 -28.69 13.15 2.37
CA GLN A 270 -27.71 12.11 2.12
C GLN A 270 -26.33 12.74 1.97
N VAL A 271 -25.48 12.41 2.95
CA VAL A 271 -24.03 12.59 3.07
C VAL A 271 -23.38 13.29 1.87
N VAL A 272 -23.25 14.60 1.96
CA VAL A 272 -22.29 15.35 1.17
C VAL A 272 -20.94 15.11 1.83
N LEU A 273 -19.98 14.49 1.12
CA LEU A 273 -18.58 14.56 1.51
C LEU A 273 -18.16 16.04 1.39
N THR A 274 -18.38 16.82 2.44
CA THR A 274 -17.90 18.19 2.55
C THR A 274 -16.49 18.18 3.12
N ASP A 275 -15.54 17.61 2.37
CA ASP A 275 -14.16 18.00 2.63
C ASP A 275 -13.34 18.03 1.34
N THR A 276 -13.03 19.25 0.92
CA THR A 276 -12.11 19.59 -0.16
C THR A 276 -10.70 19.88 0.35
N SER A 277 -10.38 19.58 1.62
CA SER A 277 -9.03 19.72 2.17
C SER A 277 -8.31 18.37 2.24
N TYR A 278 -7.94 17.81 1.08
CA TYR A 278 -7.12 16.58 1.03
C TYR A 278 -5.70 16.85 0.53
N HIS A 279 -4.90 17.46 1.40
CA HIS A 279 -3.46 17.26 1.47
C HIS A 279 -3.07 17.22 2.97
N GLY A 280 -3.15 16.03 3.55
CA GLY A 280 -2.71 15.76 4.93
C GLY A 280 -3.79 16.01 5.99
N GLY A 281 -4.25 14.94 6.63
CA GLY A 281 -4.95 15.03 7.91
C GLY A 281 -6.34 14.36 7.94
N ILE A 282 -6.47 13.44 8.90
CA ILE A 282 -7.71 12.97 9.53
C ILE A 282 -8.52 11.93 8.73
N LYS A 283 -8.24 10.65 9.02
CA LYS A 283 -9.32 9.65 9.08
C LYS A 283 -10.04 9.87 10.40
N VAL A 284 -11.29 10.34 10.36
CA VAL A 284 -12.15 10.30 11.55
C VAL A 284 -12.55 8.84 11.73
N HIS A 285 -11.95 8.16 12.71
CA HIS A 285 -12.48 6.90 13.21
C HIS A 285 -13.82 7.16 13.91
N THR A 286 -14.90 6.69 13.32
CA THR A 286 -16.16 6.50 14.04
C THR A 286 -16.54 5.03 14.00
N GLN A 287 -16.27 4.36 15.12
CA GLN A 287 -16.93 3.10 15.43
C GLN A 287 -18.44 3.33 15.46
N GLY A 288 -19.17 2.61 14.61
CA GLY A 288 -20.62 2.49 14.70
C GLY A 288 -21.38 3.24 13.60
N LYS A 289 -22.11 2.45 12.83
CA LYS A 289 -23.33 2.78 12.06
C LYS A 289 -23.75 4.26 12.03
N THR A 290 -23.90 4.74 10.79
CA THR A 290 -24.86 5.75 10.29
C THR A 290 -24.41 7.22 10.22
N ALA A 291 -24.56 7.75 8.99
CA ALA A 291 -24.78 9.13 8.56
C ALA A 291 -23.78 10.22 8.98
N TYR A 292 -23.25 10.94 7.99
CA TYR A 292 -22.54 12.19 8.24
C TYR A 292 -23.15 13.35 7.42
N THR A 293 -23.61 14.33 8.19
CA THR A 293 -23.92 15.73 7.84
C THR A 293 -22.67 16.51 7.49
#